data_AF-A0A2S0L4X9-F1
#
_entry.id   AF-A0A2S0L4X9-F1
#
_cell.length_a   1.000
_cell.length_b   1.000
_cell.length_c   1.000
_cell.angle_alpha   90.00
_cell.angle_beta   90.00
_cell.angle_gamma   90.00
#
_symmetry.space_group_name_H-M   'P 1'
#
loop_
_entity.id
_entity.type
_entity.pdbx_description
1 polymer ?
#
loop_
_entity_poly.entity_id
_entity_poly.type
_entity_poly.pdbx_seq_one_letter_code
_entity_poly.pdbx_strand_id
1 'polypeptide(L)'
;MSVDDRSELLNARKKLEEQIEELEAAEKKIKDNEDCFYETHRNIGVLEEQREKYSYDKEMVNLLDEANLSMRDSERLFENLIAEIKESKTKSRNKLEAINDDLRYK
;
A
#
# COMPACT_ATOMS: atom_id res chain seq x y z
N MET A 1 29.02 22.51 -18.28
CA MET A 1 28.39 22.06 -17.03
C MET A 1 29.46 21.45 -16.14
N SER A 2 29.37 21.68 -14.84
CA SER A 2 30.43 21.35 -13.87
C SER A 2 30.46 19.84 -13.60
N VAL A 3 31.64 19.31 -13.25
CA VAL A 3 31.80 17.94 -12.69
C VAL A 3 30.92 17.74 -11.44
N ASP A 4 30.56 18.83 -10.77
CA ASP A 4 29.66 18.86 -9.62
C ASP A 4 28.23 18.44 -9.98
N ASP A 5 27.67 18.93 -11.10
CA ASP A 5 26.31 18.60 -11.55
C ASP A 5 26.15 17.10 -11.85
N ARG A 6 27.20 16.49 -12.42
CA ARG A 6 27.22 15.05 -12.74
C ARG A 6 27.32 14.19 -11.47
N SER A 7 28.11 14.63 -10.48
CA SER A 7 28.26 13.93 -9.21
C SER A 7 26.98 14.00 -8.37
N GLU A 8 26.28 15.13 -8.39
CA GLU A 8 24.96 15.30 -7.76
C GLU A 8 23.91 14.37 -8.38
N LEU A 9 23.87 14.26 -9.71
CA LEU A 9 22.97 13.34 -10.41
C LEU A 9 23.24 11.87 -10.07
N LEU A 10 24.51 11.46 -9.96
CA LEU A 10 24.86 10.09 -9.53
C LEU A 10 24.41 9.81 -8.10
N ASN A 11 24.57 10.77 -7.19
CA ASN A 11 24.11 10.65 -5.81
C ASN A 11 22.57 10.59 -5.72
N ALA A 12 21.86 11.40 -6.51
CA ALA A 12 20.40 11.38 -6.59
C ALA A 12 19.89 10.06 -7.16
N ARG A 13 20.55 9.53 -8.21
CA ARG A 13 20.27 8.22 -8.80
C ARG A 13 20.37 7.11 -7.77
N LYS A 14 21.48 7.05 -7.04
CA LYS A 14 21.72 6.02 -6.00
C LYS A 14 20.66 6.06 -4.91
N LYS A 15 20.30 7.25 -4.41
CA LYS A 15 19.24 7.40 -3.40
C LYS A 15 17.87 6.95 -3.92
N LEU A 16 17.56 7.21 -5.19
CA LEU A 16 16.30 6.77 -5.81
C LEU A 16 16.28 5.25 -6.03
N GLU A 17 17.40 4.64 -6.38
CA GLU A 17 17.54 3.18 -6.44
C GLU A 17 17.28 2.55 -5.07
N GLU A 18 17.89 3.08 -4.00
CA GLU A 18 17.66 2.64 -2.60
C GLU A 18 16.17 2.80 -2.21
N GLN A 19 15.54 3.93 -2.53
CA GLN A 19 14.11 4.15 -2.24
C GLN A 19 13.19 3.20 -3.01
N ILE A 20 13.53 2.84 -4.25
CA ILE A 20 12.74 1.88 -5.03
C ILE A 20 12.84 0.49 -4.38
N GLU A 21 14.03 0.09 -3.93
CA GLU A 21 14.23 -1.19 -3.24
C GLU A 21 13.43 -1.26 -1.93
N GLU A 22 13.41 -0.18 -1.15
CA GLU A 22 12.59 -0.07 0.06
C GLU A 22 11.08 -0.19 -0.24
N LEU A 23 10.61 0.49 -1.30
CA LEU A 23 9.21 0.41 -1.72
C LEU A 23 8.84 -0.98 -2.23
N GLU A 24 9.76 -1.68 -2.91
CA GLU A 24 9.57 -3.06 -3.34
C GLU A 24 9.50 -4.03 -2.16
N ALA A 25 10.34 -3.83 -1.15
CA ALA A 25 10.29 -4.61 0.08
C ALA A 25 8.98 -4.37 0.86
N ALA A 26 8.51 -3.12 0.90
CA ALA A 26 7.24 -2.76 1.53
C ALA A 26 6.04 -3.37 0.79
N GLU A 27 6.00 -3.26 -0.54
CA GLU A 27 4.97 -3.89 -1.38
C GLU A 27 4.94 -5.40 -1.17
N LYS A 28 6.12 -6.05 -1.10
CA LYS A 28 6.23 -7.47 -0.84
C LYS A 28 5.72 -7.85 0.55
N LYS A 29 6.11 -7.13 1.61
CA LYS A 29 5.61 -7.38 2.97
C LYS A 29 4.09 -7.27 3.06
N ILE A 30 3.49 -6.32 2.35
CA ILE A 30 2.04 -6.14 2.35
C ILE A 30 1.36 -7.28 1.58
N LYS A 31 1.94 -7.76 0.48
CA LYS A 31 1.46 -8.96 -0.21
C LYS A 31 1.66 -10.25 0.60
N ASP A 32 2.76 -10.38 1.34
CA ASP A 32 2.97 -11.51 2.23
C ASP A 32 1.97 -11.50 3.40
N ASN A 33 1.36 -10.34 3.70
CA ASN A 33 0.23 -10.21 4.60
C ASN A 33 -1.13 -10.52 3.91
N GLU A 34 -1.16 -11.06 2.68
CA GLU A 34 -2.38 -11.54 1.98
C GLU A 34 -3.24 -12.44 2.87
N ASP A 35 -2.65 -13.25 3.74
CA ASP A 35 -3.40 -14.08 4.69
C ASP A 35 -4.26 -13.22 5.64
N CYS A 36 -3.74 -12.08 6.11
CA CYS A 36 -4.48 -11.16 6.96
C CYS A 36 -5.64 -10.48 6.20
N PHE A 37 -5.44 -10.23 4.90
CA PHE A 37 -6.49 -9.73 4.01
C PHE A 37 -7.62 -10.72 3.82
N TYR A 38 -7.28 -11.98 3.51
CA TYR A 38 -8.25 -13.06 3.37
C TYR A 38 -9.01 -13.31 4.67
N GLU A 39 -8.33 -13.26 5.82
CA GLU A 39 -8.98 -13.37 7.12
C GLU A 39 -9.96 -12.23 7.38
N THR A 40 -9.61 -10.99 7.05
CA THR A 40 -10.50 -9.83 7.20
C THR A 40 -11.75 -9.97 6.34
N HIS A 41 -11.59 -10.31 5.05
CA HIS A 41 -12.72 -10.57 4.15
C HIS A 41 -13.62 -11.70 4.67
N ARG A 42 -13.02 -12.80 5.15
CA ARG A 42 -13.77 -13.93 5.71
C ARG A 42 -14.56 -13.52 6.95
N ASN A 43 -13.94 -12.73 7.84
CA ASN A 43 -14.58 -12.28 9.07
C ASN A 43 -15.75 -11.34 8.79
N ILE A 44 -15.66 -10.47 7.78
CA ILE A 44 -16.79 -9.66 7.30
C ILE A 44 -17.97 -10.56 6.92
N GLY A 45 -17.72 -11.63 6.13
CA GLY A 45 -18.77 -12.59 5.77
C GLY A 45 -19.40 -13.27 6.99
N VAL A 46 -18.59 -13.67 7.97
CA VAL A 46 -19.09 -14.24 9.24
C VAL A 46 -19.95 -13.23 10.00
N LEU A 47 -19.56 -11.96 10.07
CA LEU A 47 -20.34 -10.91 10.74
C LEU A 47 -21.69 -10.70 10.05
N GLU A 48 -21.71 -10.69 8.72
CA GLU A 48 -22.94 -10.58 7.93
C GLU A 48 -23.89 -11.77 8.22
N GLU A 49 -23.39 -13.00 8.27
CA GLU A 49 -24.17 -14.19 8.65
C GLU A 49 -24.67 -14.13 10.10
N GLN A 50 -23.82 -13.71 11.06
CA GLN A 50 -24.25 -13.56 12.45
C GLN A 50 -25.32 -12.47 12.59
N ARG A 51 -25.25 -11.40 11.79
CA ARG A 51 -26.23 -10.32 11.83
C ARG A 51 -27.62 -10.79 11.41
N GLU A 52 -27.70 -11.64 10.39
CA GLU A 52 -28.96 -12.26 9.97
C GLU A 52 -29.51 -13.17 11.07
N LYS A 53 -28.64 -14.00 11.66
CA LYS A 53 -29.01 -14.94 12.72
C LYS A 53 -29.54 -14.25 13.99
N TYR A 54 -28.93 -13.15 14.40
CA TYR A 54 -29.29 -12.38 15.58
C TYR A 54 -30.20 -11.19 15.28
N SER A 55 -30.84 -11.14 14.10
CA SER A 55 -31.64 -10.00 13.63
C SER A 55 -32.75 -9.54 14.59
N TYR A 56 -33.23 -10.42 15.48
CA TYR A 56 -34.23 -10.11 16.50
C TYR A 56 -33.65 -9.47 17.78
N ASP A 57 -32.33 -9.55 17.99
CA ASP A 57 -31.63 -8.97 19.13
C ASP A 57 -30.95 -7.67 18.70
N LYS A 58 -31.61 -6.56 19.02
CA LYS A 58 -31.18 -5.23 18.60
C LYS A 58 -29.81 -4.84 19.15
N GLU A 59 -29.46 -5.27 20.36
CA GLU A 59 -28.17 -4.92 20.98
C GLU A 59 -27.04 -5.70 20.30
N MET A 60 -27.26 -6.98 20.03
CA MET A 60 -26.32 -7.80 19.27
C MET A 60 -26.15 -7.31 17.83
N VAL A 61 -27.22 -6.90 17.15
CA VAL A 61 -27.15 -6.34 15.80
C VAL A 61 -26.30 -5.07 15.77
N ASN A 62 -26.47 -4.16 16.74
CA ASN A 62 -25.66 -2.95 16.80
C ASN A 62 -24.16 -3.25 16.97
N LEU A 63 -23.81 -4.20 17.85
CA LEU A 63 -22.40 -4.61 18.04
C LEU A 63 -21.81 -5.25 16.77
N LEU A 64 -22.60 -6.04 16.05
CA LEU A 64 -22.17 -6.65 14.79
C LEU A 64 -22.01 -5.61 13.67
N ASP A 65 -22.89 -4.60 13.62
CA ASP A 65 -22.78 -3.49 12.68
C ASP A 65 -21.53 -2.64 12.94
N GLU A 66 -21.23 -2.32 14.21
CA GLU A 66 -20.01 -1.61 14.60
C GLU A 66 -18.74 -2.41 14.23
N ALA A 67 -18.73 -3.71 14.50
CA ALA A 67 -17.62 -4.58 14.13
C ALA A 67 -17.43 -4.66 12.61
N ASN A 68 -18.53 -4.74 11.86
CA ASN A 68 -18.49 -4.83 10.40
C ASN A 68 -17.97 -3.52 9.78
N LEU A 69 -18.45 -2.37 10.26
CA LEU A 69 -17.95 -1.06 9.84
C LEU A 69 -16.45 -0.92 10.09
N SER A 70 -15.97 -1.31 11.27
CA SER A 70 -14.55 -1.27 11.61
C SER A 70 -13.69 -2.16 10.70
N MET A 71 -14.18 -3.37 10.38
CA MET A 71 -13.49 -4.28 9.45
C MET A 71 -13.46 -3.75 8.02
N ARG A 72 -14.57 -3.18 7.53
CA ARG A 72 -14.65 -2.52 6.22
C ARG A 72 -13.73 -1.31 6.11
N ASP A 73 -13.63 -0.53 7.18
CA ASP A 73 -12.69 0.59 7.23
C ASP A 73 -11.23 0.13 7.19
N SER A 74 -10.90 -0.96 7.89
CA SER A 74 -9.57 -1.56 7.85
C SER A 74 -9.24 -2.08 6.45
N GLU A 75 -10.14 -2.82 5.82
CA GLU A 75 -10.06 -3.29 4.42
C GLU A 75 -9.74 -2.12 3.47
N ARG A 76 -10.50 -1.03 3.55
CA ARG A 76 -10.28 0.17 2.74
C ARG A 76 -8.92 0.85 2.99
N LEU A 77 -8.50 0.97 4.24
CA LEU A 77 -7.23 1.61 4.59
C LEU A 77 -6.05 0.88 3.95
N PHE A 78 -6.11 -0.45 3.97
CA PHE A 78 -5.07 -1.25 3.35
C PHE A 78 -5.06 -1.16 1.83
N GLU A 79 -6.22 -1.17 1.17
CA GLU A 79 -6.31 -0.98 -0.28
C GLU A 79 -5.67 0.35 -0.70
N ASN A 80 -5.94 1.42 0.06
CA ASN A 80 -5.34 2.74 -0.15
C ASN A 80 -3.81 2.70 0.02
N LEU A 81 -3.29 2.04 1.07
CA LEU A 81 -1.84 1.89 1.27
C LEU A 81 -1.16 1.18 0.10
N ILE A 82 -1.79 0.12 -0.43
CA ILE A 82 -1.28 -0.60 -1.60
C ILE A 82 -1.25 0.32 -2.82
N ALA A 83 -2.30 1.12 -3.03
CA ALA A 83 -2.38 2.07 -4.14
C ALA A 83 -1.30 3.15 -4.04
N GLU A 84 -1.12 3.73 -2.86
CA GLU A 84 -0.11 4.77 -2.58
C GLU A 84 1.32 4.26 -2.84
N ILE A 85 1.63 3.03 -2.40
CA ILE A 85 2.95 2.41 -2.64
C ILE A 85 3.20 2.20 -4.13
N LYS A 86 2.20 1.69 -4.86
CA LYS A 86 2.31 1.50 -6.32
C LYS A 86 2.51 2.82 -7.05
N GLU A 87 1.78 3.87 -6.66
CA GLU A 87 1.92 5.20 -7.23
C GLU A 87 3.30 5.79 -6.94
N SER A 88 3.74 5.74 -5.68
CA SER A 88 5.05 6.23 -5.24
C SER A 88 6.19 5.54 -6.00
N LYS A 89 6.13 4.21 -6.11
CA LYS A 89 7.10 3.40 -6.87
C LYS A 89 7.15 3.80 -8.34
N THR A 90 5.99 4.05 -8.95
CA THR A 90 5.92 4.50 -10.35
C THR A 90 6.55 5.89 -10.51
N LYS A 91 6.23 6.83 -9.62
CA LYS A 91 6.85 8.17 -9.61
C LYS A 91 8.36 8.09 -9.44
N SER A 92 8.86 7.26 -8.52
CA SER A 92 10.30 7.09 -8.30
C SER A 92 11.01 6.47 -9.51
N ARG A 93 10.38 5.49 -10.19
CA ARG A 93 10.91 4.91 -11.43
C ARG A 93 10.99 5.94 -12.56
N ASN A 94 9.95 6.73 -12.77
CA ASN A 94 9.95 7.78 -13.79
C ASN A 94 11.04 8.83 -13.51
N LYS A 95 11.26 9.19 -12.24
CA LYS A 95 12.36 10.10 -11.85
C LYS A 95 13.73 9.48 -12.11
N LEU A 96 13.90 8.19 -11.81
CA LEU A 96 15.14 7.47 -12.07
C LEU A 96 15.45 7.41 -13.57
N GLU A 97 14.43 7.19 -14.40
CA GLU A 97 14.54 7.20 -15.86
C GLU A 97 14.98 8.58 -16.38
N ALA A 98 14.36 9.66 -15.90
CA ALA A 98 14.76 11.03 -16.25
C ALA A 98 16.23 11.33 -15.87
N ILE A 99 16.67 10.92 -14.68
CA ILE A 99 18.08 11.09 -14.25
C ILE A 99 19.02 10.26 -15.12
N ASN A 100 18.61 9.04 -15.51
CA ASN A 100 19.40 8.19 -16.40
C ASN A 100 19.56 8.82 -17.79
N ASP A 101 18.50 9.41 -18.34
CA ASP A 101 18.56 10.13 -19.61
C ASP A 101 19.48 11.35 -19.51
N ASP A 102 19.34 12.15 -18.45
CA ASP A 102 20.23 13.29 -18.20
C ASP A 102 21.70 12.85 -18.09
N LEU A 103 21.99 11.72 -17.44
CA LEU A 103 23.35 11.17 -17.34
C LEU A 103 23.88 10.58 -18.65
N ARG A 104 23.01 10.15 -19.58
CA ARG A 104 23.40 9.63 -20.91
C ARG A 104 23.76 10.75 -21.88
N TYR A 105 23.06 11.87 -21.81
CA TYR A 105 23.24 13.00 -22.72
C TYR A 105 24.13 14.13 -22.14
N LYS A 106 24.69 13.94 -20.93
CA LYS A 106 25.74 14.78 -20.30
C LYS A 106 27.10 14.08 -20.22
#